data_AF-A0A5M8PA57-F1
#
_entry.id   AF-A0A5M8PA57-F1
#
_cell.length_a   1.000
_cell.length_b   1.000
_cell.length_c   1.000
_cell.angle_alpha   90.00
_cell.angle_beta   90.00
_cell.angle_gamma   90.00
#
_symmetry.space_group_name_H-M   'P 1'
#
loop_
_entity.id
_entity.type
_entity.pdbx_description
1 polymer ?
#
loop_
_entity_poly.entity_id
_entity_poly.type
_entity_poly.pdbx_seq_one_letter_code
_entity_poly.pdbx_strand_id
1 'polypeptide(L)'
;MHSYRDVNARLKLGRPFFLDILRDGIELYAEPGYPLATPGAMTAKQQHEEAEGYFSSGYKKSLIRLEIAQICLAKAQNTAFDAGKGEKDADEYLRNAAFEAHQATEAIYHCLLLTLTLYSPKLHNIGKLRRAANALAPELATVWPEDKRAYKRCFELLRRAYVEGRYSPHYKITALQLQWLFSRIETLQERVKQICAAHLREMGQADR
;
A
#
# COMPACT_ATOMS: atom_id res chain seq x y z
N MET A 1 -7.89 -12.84 15.54
CA MET A 1 -8.39 -12.53 16.89
C MET A 1 -7.16 -12.38 17.78
N HIS A 2 -6.98 -11.28 18.51
CA HIS A 2 -5.84 -11.10 19.43
C HIS A 2 -6.24 -11.56 20.84
N SER A 3 -5.37 -12.27 21.55
CA SER A 3 -5.62 -12.60 22.95
C SER A 3 -5.39 -11.37 23.85
N TYR A 4 -5.94 -11.38 25.07
CA TYR A 4 -5.67 -10.35 26.07
C TYR A 4 -4.16 -10.15 26.31
N ARG A 5 -3.40 -11.25 26.36
CA ARG A 5 -1.93 -11.20 26.50
C ARG A 5 -1.26 -10.52 25.31
N ASP A 6 -1.74 -10.80 24.09
CA ASP A 6 -1.21 -10.15 22.88
C ASP A 6 -1.51 -8.65 22.87
N VAL A 7 -2.74 -8.25 23.22
CA VAL A 7 -3.15 -6.83 23.30
C VAL A 7 -2.28 -6.10 24.32
N ASN A 8 -2.12 -6.65 25.52
CA ASN A 8 -1.31 -6.02 26.56
C ASN A 8 0.18 -5.97 26.24
N ALA A 9 0.73 -7.00 25.59
CA ALA A 9 2.10 -6.93 25.10
C ALA A 9 2.28 -5.82 24.06
N ARG A 10 1.31 -5.67 23.14
CA ARG A 10 1.36 -4.66 22.09
C ARG A 10 1.11 -3.23 22.61
N LEU A 11 0.27 -3.07 23.63
CA LEU A 11 0.10 -1.80 24.35
C LEU A 11 1.38 -1.40 25.07
N LYS A 12 2.00 -2.33 25.83
CA LYS A 12 3.30 -2.06 26.48
C LYS A 12 4.40 -1.69 25.49
N LEU A 13 4.36 -2.25 24.28
CA LEU A 13 5.24 -1.89 23.18
C LEU A 13 4.80 -0.61 22.43
N GLY A 14 3.83 0.15 22.91
CA GLY A 14 3.44 1.43 22.31
C GLY A 14 2.95 1.35 20.87
N ARG A 15 2.39 0.20 20.45
CA ARG A 15 2.03 -0.03 19.05
C ARG A 15 0.90 0.92 18.63
N PRO A 16 1.09 1.76 17.59
CA PRO A 16 0.11 2.78 17.20
C PRO A 16 -1.32 2.24 16.99
N PHE A 17 -1.46 1.05 16.38
CA PHE A 17 -2.78 0.43 16.22
C PHE A 17 -3.50 0.13 17.54
N PHE A 18 -2.77 -0.35 18.56
CA PHE A 18 -3.35 -0.67 19.86
C PHE A 18 -3.55 0.59 20.70
N LEU A 19 -2.71 1.60 20.50
CA LEU A 19 -2.92 2.95 21.06
C LEU A 19 -4.21 3.57 20.55
N ASP A 20 -4.50 3.48 19.25
CA ASP A 20 -5.75 3.98 18.67
C ASP A 20 -6.97 3.26 19.26
N ILE A 21 -6.91 1.94 19.47
CA ILE A 21 -7.99 1.20 20.15
C ILE A 21 -8.19 1.71 21.58
N LEU A 22 -7.11 1.93 22.34
CA LEU A 22 -7.21 2.40 23.71
C LEU A 22 -7.70 3.86 23.80
N ARG A 23 -7.31 4.71 22.84
CA ARG A 23 -7.66 6.14 22.80
C ARG A 23 -9.05 6.39 22.26
N ASP A 24 -9.39 5.77 21.14
CA ASP A 24 -10.62 6.05 20.37
C ASP A 24 -11.69 4.97 20.56
N GLY A 25 -11.35 3.84 21.18
CA GLY A 25 -12.27 2.74 21.44
C GLY A 25 -13.24 3.03 22.58
N ILE A 26 -14.37 2.34 22.54
CA ILE A 26 -15.36 2.33 23.62
C ILE A 26 -15.24 0.99 24.34
N GLU A 27 -15.00 1.02 25.64
CA GLU A 27 -14.96 -0.18 26.47
C GLU A 27 -16.36 -0.79 26.56
N LEU A 28 -16.53 -2.00 26.03
CA LEU A 28 -17.81 -2.73 26.09
C LEU A 28 -17.91 -3.60 27.34
N TYR A 29 -16.79 -4.14 27.81
CA TYR A 29 -16.70 -5.02 28.97
C TYR A 29 -15.27 -5.07 29.50
N ALA A 30 -15.11 -4.97 30.83
CA ALA A 30 -13.84 -5.11 31.53
C ALA A 30 -13.96 -6.21 32.60
N GLU A 31 -13.15 -7.27 32.46
CA GLU A 31 -13.06 -8.33 33.46
C GLU A 31 -12.23 -7.83 34.66
N PRO A 32 -12.78 -7.87 35.89
CA PRO A 32 -12.04 -7.48 37.09
C PRO A 32 -10.73 -8.27 37.24
N GLY A 33 -9.62 -7.57 37.51
CA GLY A 33 -8.28 -8.18 37.64
C GLY A 33 -7.51 -8.32 36.32
N TYR A 34 -8.10 -7.95 35.18
CA TYR A 34 -7.45 -7.98 33.87
C TYR A 34 -7.46 -6.59 33.19
N PRO A 35 -6.84 -5.55 33.79
CA PRO A 35 -6.79 -4.24 33.18
C PRO A 35 -5.90 -4.22 31.92
N LEU A 36 -6.27 -3.40 30.94
CA LEU A 36 -5.38 -3.11 29.81
C LEU A 36 -4.10 -2.42 30.31
N ALA A 37 -2.97 -2.80 29.74
CA ALA A 37 -1.68 -2.28 30.14
C ALA A 37 -1.56 -0.81 29.74
N THR A 38 -0.97 0.00 30.63
CA THR A 38 -0.56 1.35 30.29
C THR A 38 0.38 1.29 29.10
N PRO A 39 0.13 2.07 28.03
CA PRO A 39 1.01 2.04 26.90
C PRO A 39 2.43 2.48 27.25
N GLY A 40 3.42 1.69 26.85
CA GLY A 40 4.81 2.11 26.92
C GLY A 40 5.21 2.91 25.68
N ALA A 41 6.36 3.59 25.74
CA ALA A 41 7.00 4.17 24.57
C ALA A 41 7.99 3.15 24.00
N MET A 42 7.96 2.93 22.69
CA MET A 42 8.99 2.13 22.02
C MET A 42 10.36 2.80 22.21
N THR A 43 11.39 2.00 22.48
CA THR A 43 12.77 2.52 22.42
C THR A 43 13.12 2.85 20.96
N ALA A 44 14.07 3.76 20.74
CA ALA A 44 14.48 4.14 19.39
C ALA A 44 14.98 2.94 18.56
N LYS A 45 15.74 2.02 19.18
CA LYS A 45 16.09 0.72 18.59
C LYS A 45 14.87 -0.12 18.15
N GLN A 46 13.84 -0.22 19.00
CA GLN A 46 12.63 -0.97 18.65
C GLN A 46 11.85 -0.30 17.52
N GLN A 47 11.84 1.04 17.48
CA GLN A 47 11.22 1.79 16.39
C GLN A 47 11.95 1.54 15.08
N HIS A 48 13.29 1.56 15.10
CA HIS A 48 14.12 1.24 13.93
C HIS A 48 13.86 -0.18 13.42
N GLU A 49 13.93 -1.20 14.30
CA GLU A 49 13.67 -2.60 13.93
C GLU A 49 12.28 -2.80 13.31
N GLU A 50 11.25 -2.12 13.85
CA GLU A 50 9.91 -2.21 13.28
C GLU A 50 9.82 -1.50 11.91
N ALA A 51 10.37 -0.30 11.80
CA ALA A 51 10.35 0.48 10.56
C ALA A 51 11.07 -0.28 9.42
N GLU A 52 12.18 -0.94 9.74
CA GLU A 52 12.93 -1.80 8.83
C GLU A 52 12.10 -3.03 8.41
N GLY A 53 11.42 -3.67 9.37
CA GLY A 53 10.50 -4.78 9.10
C GLY A 53 9.35 -4.38 8.16
N TYR A 54 8.74 -3.22 8.39
CA TYR A 54 7.71 -2.66 7.51
C TYR A 54 8.23 -2.37 6.11
N PHE A 55 9.42 -1.77 6.02
CA PHE A 55 10.03 -1.45 4.73
C PHE A 55 10.29 -2.72 3.92
N SER A 56 11.01 -3.69 4.50
CA SER A 56 11.40 -4.94 3.84
C SER A 56 10.17 -5.72 3.35
N SER A 57 9.16 -5.89 4.21
CA SER A 57 7.94 -6.63 3.86
C SER A 57 7.07 -5.87 2.85
N GLY A 58 6.78 -4.60 3.12
CA GLY A 58 5.87 -3.78 2.31
C GLY A 58 6.42 -3.50 0.92
N TYR A 59 7.72 -3.20 0.81
CA TYR A 59 8.38 -2.95 -0.46
C TYR A 59 8.36 -4.20 -1.35
N LYS A 60 8.80 -5.35 -0.81
CA LYS A 60 8.78 -6.63 -1.53
C LYS A 60 7.37 -6.99 -2.00
N LYS A 61 6.35 -6.76 -1.16
CA LYS A 61 4.95 -7.02 -1.54
C LYS A 61 4.51 -6.17 -2.73
N SER A 62 4.89 -4.89 -2.77
CA SER A 62 4.57 -4.01 -3.90
C SER A 62 5.23 -4.50 -5.19
N LEU A 63 6.50 -4.90 -5.14
CA LEU A 63 7.22 -5.43 -6.31
C LEU A 63 6.54 -6.68 -6.88
N ILE A 64 6.25 -7.67 -6.03
CA ILE A 64 5.59 -8.91 -6.46
C ILE A 64 4.23 -8.61 -7.10
N ARG A 65 3.46 -7.67 -6.54
CA ARG A 65 2.14 -7.30 -7.09
C ARG A 65 2.26 -6.65 -8.47
N LEU A 66 3.27 -5.80 -8.67
CA LEU A 66 3.51 -5.20 -9.99
C LEU A 66 3.97 -6.24 -11.01
N GLU A 67 4.82 -7.19 -10.60
CA GLU A 67 5.25 -8.31 -11.45
C GLU A 67 4.06 -9.15 -11.91
N ILE A 68 3.14 -9.48 -10.99
CA ILE A 68 1.89 -10.18 -11.34
C ILE A 68 1.06 -9.34 -12.34
N ALA A 69 0.95 -8.02 -12.13
CA ALA A 69 0.24 -7.15 -13.06
C ALA A 69 0.85 -7.16 -14.47
N GLN A 70 2.18 -7.19 -14.58
CA GLN A 70 2.91 -7.28 -15.85
C GLN A 70 2.70 -8.64 -16.53
N ILE A 71 2.68 -9.74 -15.77
CA ILE A 71 2.36 -11.08 -16.27
C ILE A 71 0.94 -11.12 -16.85
N CYS A 72 -0.04 -10.54 -16.14
CA CYS A 72 -1.41 -10.43 -16.64
C CYS A 72 -1.46 -9.63 -17.96
N LEU A 73 -0.74 -8.51 -18.07
CA LEU A 73 -0.67 -7.76 -19.33
C LEU A 73 -0.08 -8.60 -20.48
N ALA A 74 1.01 -9.32 -20.24
CA ALA A 74 1.63 -10.18 -21.25
C ALA A 74 0.65 -11.27 -21.71
N LYS A 75 -0.11 -11.88 -20.78
CA LYS A 75 -1.17 -12.85 -21.09
C LYS A 75 -2.27 -12.24 -21.96
N ALA A 76 -2.71 -11.01 -21.67
CA ALA A 76 -3.70 -10.31 -22.49
C ALA A 76 -3.19 -10.06 -23.93
N GLN A 77 -1.92 -9.70 -24.09
CA GLN A 77 -1.33 -9.44 -25.41
C GLN A 77 -1.17 -10.73 -26.23
N ASN A 78 -0.84 -11.85 -25.59
CA ASN A 78 -0.70 -13.14 -26.27
C ASN A 78 -2.06 -13.74 -26.67
N THR A 79 -3.07 -13.61 -25.81
CA THR A 79 -4.43 -14.13 -26.08
C THR A 79 -5.14 -13.41 -27.22
N ALA A 80 -4.84 -12.13 -27.46
CA ALA A 80 -5.36 -11.37 -28.59
C ALA A 80 -4.90 -11.92 -29.97
N PHE A 81 -3.87 -12.76 -30.02
CA PHE A 81 -3.35 -13.35 -31.25
C PHE A 81 -4.10 -14.63 -31.68
N ASP A 82 -4.76 -15.33 -30.76
CA ASP A 82 -5.52 -16.56 -31.03
C ASP A 82 -6.99 -16.24 -31.36
N ALA A 83 -7.25 -16.01 -32.66
CA ALA A 83 -8.55 -15.65 -33.21
C ALA A 83 -9.60 -16.78 -33.03
N GLY A 84 -10.44 -16.68 -32.00
CA GLY A 84 -11.63 -17.53 -31.84
C GLY A 84 -12.22 -17.56 -30.43
N LYS A 85 -11.39 -17.37 -29.39
CA LYS A 85 -11.81 -17.27 -27.97
C LYS A 85 -11.13 -16.13 -27.20
N GLY A 86 -10.08 -15.51 -27.75
CA GLY A 86 -9.13 -14.68 -26.99
C GLY A 86 -9.58 -13.29 -26.54
N GLU A 87 -10.66 -12.71 -27.07
CA GLU A 87 -11.00 -11.31 -26.76
C GLU A 87 -11.54 -11.12 -25.33
N LYS A 88 -12.41 -12.05 -24.85
CA LYS A 88 -12.93 -11.99 -23.47
C LYS A 88 -11.83 -12.32 -22.45
N ASP A 89 -11.00 -13.29 -22.76
CA ASP A 89 -9.87 -13.68 -21.92
C ASP A 89 -8.86 -12.53 -21.82
N ALA A 90 -8.58 -11.82 -22.93
CA ALA A 90 -7.72 -10.64 -22.93
C ALA A 90 -8.28 -9.50 -22.06
N ASP A 91 -9.58 -9.19 -22.14
CA ASP A 91 -10.23 -8.19 -21.28
C ASP A 91 -10.10 -8.56 -19.79
N GLU A 92 -10.32 -9.83 -19.44
CA GLU A 92 -10.16 -10.31 -18.07
C GLU A 92 -8.72 -10.17 -17.57
N TYR A 93 -7.73 -10.52 -18.39
CA TYR A 93 -6.33 -10.31 -18.06
C TYR A 93 -5.97 -8.82 -17.87
N LEU A 94 -6.49 -7.91 -18.71
CA LEU A 94 -6.28 -6.46 -18.53
C LEU A 94 -6.89 -5.93 -17.23
N ARG A 95 -8.05 -6.47 -16.85
CA ARG A 95 -8.73 -6.11 -15.60
C ARG A 95 -7.97 -6.61 -14.38
N ASN A 96 -7.48 -7.85 -14.43
CA ASN A 96 -6.62 -8.43 -13.39
C ASN A 96 -5.30 -7.67 -13.26
N ALA A 97 -4.70 -7.28 -14.39
CA ALA A 97 -3.50 -6.43 -14.40
C ALA A 97 -3.74 -5.10 -13.68
N ALA A 98 -4.88 -4.44 -13.93
CA ALA A 98 -5.22 -3.19 -13.25
C ALA A 98 -5.47 -3.37 -11.75
N PHE A 99 -6.12 -4.48 -11.37
CA PHE A 99 -6.34 -4.82 -9.96
C PHE A 99 -5.01 -5.04 -9.22
N GLU A 100 -4.10 -5.82 -9.78
CA GLU A 100 -2.80 -6.08 -9.15
C GLU A 100 -1.92 -4.82 -9.12
N ALA A 101 -2.01 -3.94 -10.13
CA ALA A 101 -1.37 -2.63 -10.10
C ALA A 101 -1.92 -1.73 -8.98
N HIS A 102 -3.23 -1.80 -8.71
CA HIS A 102 -3.83 -1.11 -7.57
C HIS A 102 -3.25 -1.63 -6.27
N GLN A 103 -3.20 -2.95 -6.09
CA GLN A 103 -2.63 -3.60 -4.90
C GLN A 103 -1.15 -3.25 -4.71
N ALA A 104 -0.37 -3.17 -5.80
CA ALA A 104 1.02 -2.73 -5.75
C ALA A 104 1.16 -1.28 -5.25
N THR A 105 0.28 -0.40 -5.73
CA THR A 105 0.23 1.02 -5.36
C THR A 105 -0.21 1.20 -3.89
N GLU A 106 -1.21 0.44 -3.45
CA GLU A 106 -1.65 0.42 -2.06
C GLU A 106 -0.52 -0.05 -1.13
N ALA A 107 0.13 -1.18 -1.49
CA ALA A 107 1.21 -1.75 -0.70
C ALA A 107 2.39 -0.80 -0.53
N ILE A 108 2.79 -0.07 -1.57
CA ILE A 108 3.92 0.87 -1.48
C ILE A 108 3.59 2.11 -0.65
N TYR A 109 2.35 2.60 -0.68
CA TYR A 109 1.94 3.69 0.19
C TYR A 109 1.86 3.27 1.65
N HIS A 110 1.32 2.08 1.95
CA HIS A 110 1.37 1.55 3.31
C HIS A 110 2.80 1.34 3.79
N CYS A 111 3.68 0.82 2.93
CA CYS A 111 5.10 0.68 3.21
C CYS A 111 5.71 2.02 3.67
N LEU A 112 5.54 3.08 2.87
CA LEU A 112 6.03 4.42 3.22
C LEU A 112 5.47 4.91 4.55
N LEU A 113 4.15 4.89 4.72
CA LEU A 113 3.49 5.42 5.93
C LEU A 113 3.96 4.67 7.18
N LEU A 114 4.00 3.34 7.12
CA LEU A 114 4.44 2.49 8.22
C LEU A 114 5.92 2.69 8.53
N THR A 115 6.79 2.80 7.52
CA THR A 115 8.21 3.01 7.76
C THR A 115 8.49 4.39 8.36
N LEU A 116 7.81 5.44 7.90
CA LEU A 116 8.06 6.81 8.38
C LEU A 116 7.39 7.15 9.71
N THR A 117 6.28 6.48 10.04
CA THR A 117 5.43 6.88 11.19
C THR A 117 5.04 5.74 12.11
N LEU A 118 5.44 4.51 11.80
CA LEU A 118 4.96 3.27 12.45
C LEU A 118 3.43 3.12 12.41
N TYR A 119 2.77 3.90 11.55
CA TYR A 119 1.33 3.97 11.45
C TYR A 119 0.88 4.01 10.00
N SER A 120 -0.27 3.39 9.74
CA SER A 120 -0.96 3.58 8.49
C SER A 120 -2.46 3.36 8.68
N PRO A 121 -3.31 4.23 8.10
CA PRO A 121 -4.74 4.08 8.24
C PRO A 121 -5.23 2.82 7.54
N LYS A 122 -6.23 2.14 8.11
CA LYS A 122 -6.85 0.93 7.54
C LYS A 122 -7.82 1.25 6.41
N LEU A 123 -7.31 1.77 5.31
CA LEU A 123 -8.11 2.12 4.14
C LEU A 123 -7.44 1.64 2.85
N HIS A 124 -8.26 1.11 1.92
CA HIS A 124 -7.83 0.64 0.59
C HIS A 124 -7.97 1.73 -0.49
N ASN A 125 -8.19 2.99 -0.09
CA ASN A 125 -8.36 4.08 -1.04
C ASN A 125 -7.01 4.72 -1.36
N ILE A 126 -6.41 4.32 -2.49
CA ILE A 126 -5.10 4.83 -2.94
C ILE A 126 -5.04 6.36 -3.12
N GLY A 127 -6.18 7.04 -3.34
CA GLY A 127 -6.22 8.50 -3.39
C GLY A 127 -6.07 9.16 -2.02
N LYS A 128 -6.64 8.55 -0.96
CA LYS A 128 -6.40 8.97 0.42
C LYS A 128 -4.97 8.63 0.86
N LEU A 129 -4.48 7.43 0.53
CA LEU A 129 -3.09 7.04 0.82
C LEU A 129 -2.07 7.95 0.12
N ARG A 130 -2.28 8.26 -1.17
CA ARG A 130 -1.47 9.23 -1.92
C ARG A 130 -1.40 10.58 -1.21
N ARG A 131 -2.53 11.11 -0.73
CA ARG A 131 -2.55 12.40 -0.01
C ARG A 131 -1.77 12.34 1.29
N ALA A 132 -1.93 11.27 2.08
CA ALA A 132 -1.18 11.08 3.31
C ALA A 132 0.33 10.93 3.04
N ALA A 133 0.71 10.15 2.03
CA ALA A 133 2.09 9.98 1.61
C ALA A 133 2.73 11.30 1.15
N ASN A 134 2.04 12.08 0.32
CA ASN A 134 2.55 13.37 -0.16
C ASN A 134 2.68 14.41 0.95
N ALA A 135 1.90 14.30 2.03
CA ALA A 135 2.05 15.19 3.19
C ALA A 135 3.36 14.92 3.96
N LEU A 136 3.85 13.66 3.94
CA LEU A 136 5.12 13.29 4.56
C LEU A 136 6.31 13.44 3.60
N ALA A 137 6.11 13.16 2.31
CA ALA A 137 7.13 13.21 1.28
C ALA A 137 6.61 13.99 0.06
N PRO A 138 6.70 15.33 0.06
CA PRO A 138 6.16 16.18 -0.99
C PRO A 138 6.72 15.87 -2.39
N GLU A 139 7.94 15.35 -2.51
CA GLU A 139 8.52 14.96 -3.81
C GLU A 139 7.70 13.89 -4.56
N LEU A 140 6.91 13.08 -3.84
CA LEU A 140 6.05 12.05 -4.43
C LEU A 140 4.87 12.62 -5.22
N ALA A 141 4.55 13.91 -5.04
CA ALA A 141 3.51 14.58 -5.83
C ALA A 141 3.77 14.49 -7.34
N THR A 142 5.05 14.49 -7.75
CA THR A 142 5.49 14.44 -9.15
C THR A 142 5.29 13.09 -9.82
N VAL A 143 5.09 12.01 -9.05
CA VAL A 143 4.89 10.65 -9.58
C VAL A 143 3.64 10.57 -10.43
N TRP A 144 2.57 11.27 -10.03
CA TRP A 144 1.28 11.27 -10.69
C TRP A 144 1.03 12.63 -11.33
N PRO A 145 1.51 12.86 -12.57
CA PRO A 145 1.36 14.14 -13.23
C PRO A 145 -0.11 14.45 -13.52
N GLU A 146 -0.48 15.71 -13.34
CA GLU A 146 -1.86 16.21 -13.44
C GLU A 146 -2.07 17.25 -14.54
N ASP A 147 -1.02 17.52 -15.32
CA ASP A 147 -0.97 18.45 -16.45
C ASP A 147 -1.88 18.02 -17.61
N LYS A 148 -2.09 16.70 -17.79
CA LYS A 148 -2.97 16.18 -18.85
C LYS A 148 -4.19 15.48 -18.28
N ARG A 149 -5.36 15.75 -18.88
CA ARG A 149 -6.63 15.06 -18.57
C ARG A 149 -6.52 13.53 -18.71
N ALA A 150 -5.68 13.04 -19.63
CA ALA A 150 -5.42 11.62 -19.82
C ALA A 150 -4.78 10.98 -18.58
N TYR A 151 -3.81 11.64 -17.95
CA TYR A 151 -3.11 11.09 -16.77
C TYR A 151 -4.04 11.00 -15.55
N LYS A 152 -4.85 12.04 -15.32
CA LYS A 152 -5.90 12.02 -14.29
C LYS A 152 -6.87 10.85 -14.50
N ARG A 153 -7.27 10.63 -15.74
CA ARG A 153 -8.16 9.50 -16.10
C ARG A 153 -7.50 8.15 -15.83
N CYS A 154 -6.23 7.98 -16.17
CA CYS A 154 -5.50 6.74 -15.88
C CYS A 154 -5.42 6.46 -14.38
N PHE A 155 -5.10 7.46 -13.55
CA PHE A 155 -5.09 7.27 -12.10
C PHE A 155 -6.48 6.91 -11.55
N GLU A 156 -7.54 7.53 -12.07
CA GLU A 156 -8.91 7.17 -11.68
C GLU A 156 -9.29 5.74 -12.10
N LEU A 157 -8.82 5.26 -13.25
CA LEU A 157 -8.99 3.85 -13.64
C LEU A 157 -8.27 2.92 -12.65
N LEU A 158 -7.02 3.21 -12.31
CA LEU A 158 -6.26 2.47 -11.30
C LEU A 158 -7.01 2.45 -9.95
N ARG A 159 -7.55 3.59 -9.50
CA ARG A 159 -8.31 3.69 -8.24
C ARG A 159 -9.56 2.81 -8.26
N ARG A 160 -10.30 2.81 -9.38
CA ARG A 160 -11.56 2.06 -9.54
C ARG A 160 -11.31 0.55 -9.68
N ALA A 161 -10.13 0.14 -10.16
CA ALA A 161 -9.79 -1.27 -10.42
C ALA A 161 -10.00 -2.20 -9.21
N TYR A 162 -9.81 -1.71 -7.98
CA TYR A 162 -10.00 -2.49 -6.75
C TYR A 162 -11.39 -3.12 -6.63
N VAL A 163 -12.43 -2.37 -6.97
CA VAL A 163 -13.83 -2.84 -6.94
C VAL A 163 -14.29 -3.18 -8.34
N GLU A 164 -14.18 -2.22 -9.26
CA GLU A 164 -14.81 -2.31 -10.57
C GLU A 164 -14.09 -3.27 -11.52
N GLY A 165 -12.77 -3.44 -11.38
CA GLY A 165 -11.98 -4.38 -12.19
C GLY A 165 -12.44 -5.82 -12.02
N ARG A 166 -13.03 -6.17 -10.87
CA ARG A 166 -13.53 -7.52 -10.61
C ARG A 166 -15.01 -7.70 -10.93
N TYR A 167 -15.83 -6.66 -10.72
CA TYR A 167 -17.28 -6.83 -10.71
C TYR A 167 -18.04 -6.02 -11.78
N SER A 168 -17.46 -4.93 -12.28
CA SER A 168 -18.19 -4.03 -13.19
C SER A 168 -17.98 -4.42 -14.66
N PRO A 169 -19.02 -4.79 -15.42
CA PRO A 169 -18.88 -5.04 -16.86
C PRO A 169 -18.48 -3.78 -17.65
N HIS A 170 -18.67 -2.59 -17.07
CA HIS A 170 -18.35 -1.31 -17.68
C HIS A 170 -16.91 -0.82 -17.42
N TYR A 171 -16.14 -1.54 -16.59
CA TYR A 171 -14.74 -1.20 -16.38
C TYR A 171 -13.91 -1.61 -17.59
N LYS A 172 -13.26 -0.62 -18.24
CA LYS A 172 -12.42 -0.81 -19.42
C LYS A 172 -11.11 -0.07 -19.24
N ILE A 173 -10.02 -0.78 -19.51
CA ILE A 173 -8.66 -0.28 -19.47
C ILE A 173 -7.87 -0.89 -20.63
N THR A 174 -6.99 -0.12 -21.25
CA THR A 174 -6.18 -0.58 -22.38
C THR A 174 -4.78 -0.99 -21.95
N ALA A 175 -4.10 -1.79 -22.78
CA ALA A 175 -2.70 -2.15 -22.59
C ALA A 175 -1.80 -0.91 -22.45
N LEU A 176 -1.99 0.11 -23.28
CA LEU A 176 -1.22 1.36 -23.22
C LEU A 176 -1.43 2.11 -21.90
N GLN A 177 -2.67 2.15 -21.38
CA GLN A 177 -2.96 2.75 -20.09
C GLN A 177 -2.28 1.98 -18.95
N LEU A 178 -2.29 0.65 -19.00
CA LEU A 178 -1.59 -0.20 -18.02
C LEU A 178 -0.08 0.01 -18.05
N GLN A 179 0.54 0.01 -19.23
CA GLN A 179 1.98 0.27 -19.37
C GLN A 179 2.36 1.63 -18.78
N TRP A 180 1.55 2.66 -19.05
CA TRP A 180 1.76 3.97 -18.43
C TRP A 180 1.66 3.90 -16.90
N LEU A 181 0.63 3.24 -16.37
CA LEU A 181 0.46 3.06 -14.92
C LEU A 181 1.64 2.30 -14.29
N PHE A 182 2.11 1.23 -14.91
CA PHE A 182 3.25 0.45 -14.43
C PHE A 182 4.49 1.32 -14.31
N SER A 183 4.80 2.12 -15.34
CA SER A 183 5.94 3.05 -15.28
C SER A 183 5.86 4.05 -14.12
N ARG A 184 4.63 4.48 -13.76
CA ARG A 184 4.40 5.39 -12.64
C ARG A 184 4.56 4.68 -11.30
N ILE A 185 4.12 3.42 -11.20
CA ILE A 185 4.29 2.59 -10.00
C ILE A 185 5.77 2.25 -9.78
N GLU A 186 6.52 1.93 -10.83
CA GLU A 186 7.98 1.71 -10.75
C GLU A 186 8.69 2.99 -10.25
N THR A 187 8.30 4.15 -10.80
CA THR A 187 8.80 5.44 -10.31
C THR A 187 8.46 5.65 -8.84
N LEU A 188 7.22 5.33 -8.43
CA LEU A 188 6.78 5.44 -7.03
C LEU A 188 7.61 4.53 -6.11
N GLN A 189 7.82 3.28 -6.51
CA GLN A 189 8.62 2.29 -5.78
C GLN A 189 10.05 2.79 -5.58
N GLU A 190 10.70 3.26 -6.64
CA GLU A 190 12.07 3.76 -6.55
C GLU A 190 12.17 4.98 -5.62
N ARG A 191 11.23 5.93 -5.71
CA ARG A 191 11.21 7.09 -4.81
C ARG A 191 10.98 6.69 -3.35
N VAL A 192 10.02 5.81 -3.09
CA VAL A 192 9.74 5.32 -1.74
C VAL A 192 10.93 4.55 -1.17
N LYS A 193 11.62 3.75 -1.99
CA LYS A 193 12.87 3.07 -1.59
C LYS A 193 13.92 4.06 -1.12
N GLN A 194 14.13 5.14 -1.87
CA GLN A 194 15.11 6.18 -1.53
C GLN A 194 14.74 6.88 -0.21
N ILE A 195 13.48 7.29 -0.05
CA ILE A 195 12.98 7.97 1.15
C ILE A 195 13.09 7.07 2.38
N CYS A 196 12.56 5.83 2.30
CA CYS A 196 12.60 4.89 3.42
C CYS A 196 14.04 4.53 3.80
N ALA A 197 14.93 4.33 2.82
CA ALA A 197 16.33 4.02 3.11
C ALA A 197 17.06 5.19 3.78
N ALA A 198 16.75 6.44 3.40
CA ALA A 198 17.29 7.62 4.09
C ALA A 198 16.80 7.69 5.53
N HIS A 199 15.49 7.55 5.75
CA HIS A 199 14.89 7.58 7.07
C HIS A 199 15.47 6.52 8.02
N LEU A 200 15.59 5.27 7.56
CA LEU A 200 16.16 4.18 8.36
C LEU A 200 17.63 4.45 8.74
N ARG A 201 18.43 5.02 7.82
CA ARG A 201 19.81 5.40 8.13
C ARG A 201 19.88 6.49 9.20
N GLU A 202 19.03 7.50 9.12
CA GLU A 202 18.96 8.58 10.10
C GLU A 202 18.55 8.06 11.49
N MET A 203 17.54 7.20 11.55
CA MET A 203 17.12 6.52 12.79
C MET A 203 18.27 5.72 13.41
N GLY A 204 18.99 4.92 12.61
CA GLY A 204 20.11 4.11 13.08
C GLY A 204 21.39 4.89 13.42
N GLN A 205 21.46 6.18 13.10
CA GLN A 205 22.51 7.09 13.54
C GLN A 205 22.16 7.77 14.87
N ALA A 206 20.89 8.08 15.10
CA ALA A 206 20.40 8.64 16.37
C ALA A 206 20.46 7.64 17.54
N ASP A 207 20.55 6.33 17.23
CA ASP A 207 20.70 5.24 18.19
C ASP A 207 22.15 4.99 18.67
N ARG A 208 23.15 5.66 18.09
CA ARG A 208 24.58 5.51 18.47
C ARG A 208 25.06 6.64 19.35
#